data_AF-A0A9P8BBR3-F1
#
_entry.id   AF-A0A9P8BBR3-F1
#
_cell.length_a   1.000
_cell.length_b   1.000
_cell.length_c   1.000
_cell.angle_alpha   90.00
_cell.angle_beta   90.00
_cell.angle_gamma   90.00
#
_symmetry.space_group_name_H-M   'P 1'
#
loop_
_entity.id
_entity.type
_entity.pdbx_description
1 polymer ?
#
loop_
_entity_poly.entity_id
_entity_poly.type
_entity_poly.pdbx_seq_one_letter_code
_entity_poly.pdbx_strand_id
1 'polypeptide(L)'
;MKAVESAKGKGKGKTHPGMAHTTMGPVTPPGKSITAGSQLQLECELQEKLSKATAEIQSLTKYKVAYTIMLVPQLAGVKGKDWKLVELIGLENDKAQYNQIICGLCQCMAEAGMEEGKRIHAQAHGRLTQYYNVACERFLMLACFGNDWVSKEFLKQNLHDRCKYNLKVKEEAGENPEDGEDRSGSNDDDA
;
A
#
# COMPACT_ATOMS: atom_id res chain seq x y z
N MET A 1 -47.53 0.49 -13.51
CA MET A 1 -47.86 1.76 -12.82
C MET A 1 -47.07 1.80 -11.51
N LYS A 2 -46.42 2.95 -11.26
CA LYS A 2 -45.80 3.55 -10.04
C LYS A 2 -45.94 2.77 -8.71
N ALA A 3 -45.01 2.73 -7.76
CA ALA A 3 -43.98 3.71 -7.35
C ALA A 3 -42.84 3.05 -6.53
N VAL A 4 -41.65 3.64 -6.57
CA VAL A 4 -40.51 3.35 -5.69
C VAL A 4 -40.43 4.44 -4.62
N GLU A 5 -40.41 4.02 -3.35
CA GLU A 5 -40.28 4.87 -2.17
C GLU A 5 -38.81 5.32 -1.98
N SER A 6 -38.61 6.63 -1.81
CA SER A 6 -37.32 7.27 -1.48
C SER A 6 -37.35 7.76 -0.05
N ALA A 7 -36.41 7.31 0.80
CA ALA A 7 -36.19 7.86 2.14
C ALA A 7 -34.84 8.60 2.20
N LYS A 8 -34.91 9.93 2.29
CA LYS A 8 -33.80 10.88 2.36
C LYS A 8 -33.69 11.42 3.78
N GLY A 9 -32.73 10.93 4.56
CA GLY A 9 -32.43 11.43 5.90
C GLY A 9 -31.54 12.67 5.86
N LYS A 10 -32.11 13.86 6.07
CA LYS A 10 -31.39 15.13 6.32
C LYS A 10 -31.43 15.43 7.82
N GLY A 11 -30.30 15.27 8.51
CA GLY A 11 -30.12 15.77 9.87
C GLY A 11 -29.64 17.22 9.87
N LYS A 12 -30.54 18.18 10.16
CA LYS A 12 -30.20 19.57 10.46
C LYS A 12 -30.13 19.76 11.98
N GLY A 13 -28.92 19.98 12.51
CA GLY A 13 -28.66 20.26 13.91
C GLY A 13 -28.64 21.76 14.22
N LYS A 14 -29.70 22.21 14.89
CA LYS A 14 -29.88 23.35 15.81
C LYS A 14 -28.82 24.47 15.86
N THR A 15 -29.25 25.64 15.41
CA THR A 15 -28.79 26.98 15.84
C THR A 15 -29.40 27.34 17.21
N HIS A 16 -28.57 27.80 18.15
CA HIS A 16 -29.00 28.50 19.36
C HIS A 16 -28.75 30.00 19.21
N PRO A 17 -29.68 30.88 19.62
CA PRO A 17 -29.48 32.31 19.66
C PRO A 17 -29.00 32.79 21.04
N GLY A 18 -28.12 33.79 21.00
CA GLY A 18 -28.08 34.91 21.95
C GLY A 18 -27.47 34.66 23.33
N MET A 19 -26.39 35.39 23.62
CA MET A 19 -26.36 36.28 24.78
C MET A 19 -25.24 37.31 24.62
N ALA A 20 -25.61 38.57 24.80
CA ALA A 20 -24.76 39.73 24.71
C ALA A 20 -24.15 40.09 26.08
N HIS A 21 -23.11 40.92 26.02
CA HIS A 21 -22.50 41.71 27.08
C HIS A 21 -21.61 40.97 28.09
N THR A 22 -20.31 41.29 28.08
CA THR A 22 -19.68 42.07 29.15
C THR A 22 -18.28 42.49 28.71
N THR A 23 -18.09 43.80 28.60
CA THR A 23 -16.80 44.48 28.51
C THR A 23 -16.07 44.32 29.84
N MET A 24 -14.93 43.62 29.83
CA MET A 24 -13.88 43.73 30.84
C MET A 24 -12.55 43.78 30.08
N GLY A 25 -11.81 44.87 30.31
CA GLY A 25 -10.66 45.28 29.50
C GLY A 25 -9.48 44.30 29.49
N PRO A 26 -8.47 44.57 28.63
CA PRO A 26 -7.25 43.79 28.63
C PRO A 26 -6.50 44.02 29.95
N VAL A 27 -6.63 43.06 30.86
CA VAL A 27 -5.74 42.91 32.00
C VAL A 27 -4.41 42.47 31.42
N THR A 28 -3.45 43.39 31.38
CA THR A 28 -2.07 43.12 31.03
C THR A 28 -1.52 42.07 32.00
N PRO A 29 -1.14 40.86 31.55
CA PRO A 29 -0.45 39.92 32.41
C PRO A 29 0.89 40.51 32.82
N PRO A 30 1.34 40.36 34.08
CA PRO A 30 2.69 40.76 34.46
C PRO A 30 3.67 39.92 33.64
N GLY A 31 4.29 40.59 32.67
CA GLY A 31 5.37 40.06 31.87
C GLY A 31 6.49 39.60 32.80
N LYS A 32 6.57 38.30 33.02
CA LYS A 32 7.85 37.68 33.32
C LYS A 32 8.65 37.79 32.03
N SER A 33 9.46 38.85 31.93
CA SER A 33 10.54 38.93 30.93
C SER A 33 11.43 37.71 31.11
N ILE A 34 11.09 36.65 30.36
CA ILE A 34 12.03 35.59 30.05
C ILE A 34 13.04 36.29 29.15
N THR A 35 14.21 36.52 29.72
CA THR A 35 15.35 37.17 29.07
C THR A 35 15.51 36.57 27.67
N ALA A 36 15.51 37.39 26.61
CA ALA A 36 15.57 36.93 25.22
C ALA A 36 16.72 35.94 24.95
N GLY A 37 17.79 35.98 25.76
CA GLY A 37 18.86 34.99 25.75
C GLY A 37 18.42 33.56 26.10
N SER A 38 17.47 33.39 27.02
CA SER A 38 16.97 32.07 27.46
C SER A 38 16.04 31.40 26.44
N GLN A 39 15.37 32.18 25.59
CA GLN A 39 14.51 31.66 24.54
C GLN A 39 15.34 31.18 23.34
N LEU A 40 16.36 31.95 22.96
CA LEU A 40 17.34 31.56 21.94
C LEU A 40 18.11 30.28 22.33
N GLN A 41 18.47 30.15 23.61
CA GLN A 41 19.17 28.96 24.11
C GLN A 41 18.29 27.70 24.00
N LEU A 42 17.00 27.84 24.31
CA LEU A 42 16.03 26.74 24.21
C LEU A 42 15.78 26.33 22.74
N GLU A 43 15.71 27.30 21.83
CA GLU A 43 15.56 27.02 20.38
C GLU A 43 16.78 26.29 19.82
N CYS A 44 18.00 26.70 20.21
CA CYS A 44 19.23 26.00 19.82
C CYS A 44 19.26 24.56 20.35
N GLU A 45 18.90 24.31 21.61
CA GLU A 45 18.85 22.95 22.16
C GLU A 45 17.79 22.08 21.48
N LEU A 46 16.63 22.66 21.13
CA LEU A 46 15.59 21.96 20.38
C LEU A 46 16.06 21.60 18.97
N GLN A 47 16.73 22.53 18.29
CA GLN A 47 17.25 22.32 16.95
C GLN A 47 18.40 21.30 16.92
N GLU A 48 19.25 21.28 17.96
CA GLU A 48 20.30 20.27 18.14
C GLU A 48 19.71 18.88 18.44
N LYS A 49 18.66 18.80 19.27
CA LYS A 49 17.94 17.54 19.51
C LYS A 49 17.26 17.03 18.25
N LEU A 50 16.66 17.90 17.45
CA LEU A 50 16.05 17.55 16.17
C LEU A 50 17.10 17.10 15.16
N SER A 51 18.24 17.79 15.05
CA SER A 51 19.30 17.40 14.13
C SER A 51 19.91 16.05 14.53
N LYS A 52 20.11 15.82 15.83
CA LYS A 52 20.61 14.55 16.37
C LYS A 52 19.62 13.41 16.16
N ALA A 53 18.33 13.61 16.45
CA ALA A 53 17.29 12.61 16.21
C ALA A 53 17.15 12.31 14.70
N THR A 54 17.25 13.33 13.85
CA THR A 54 17.21 13.15 12.40
C THR A 54 18.45 12.41 11.89
N ALA A 55 19.63 12.73 12.42
CA ALA A 55 20.88 12.03 12.10
C ALA A 55 20.88 10.58 12.61
N GLU A 56 20.24 10.31 13.74
CA GLU A 56 20.06 8.96 14.30
C GLU A 56 19.05 8.16 13.47
N ILE A 57 17.93 8.76 13.06
CA ILE A 57 17.00 8.13 12.10
C ILE A 57 17.69 7.89 10.75
N GLN A 58 18.49 8.86 10.27
CA GLN A 58 19.28 8.72 9.04
C GLN A 58 20.40 7.70 9.16
N SER A 59 21.03 7.56 10.32
CA SER A 59 22.04 6.52 10.54
C SER A 59 21.37 5.16 10.63
N LEU A 60 20.24 5.04 11.34
CA LEU A 60 19.39 3.83 11.38
C LEU A 60 18.80 3.46 10.01
N THR A 61 18.60 4.42 9.10
CA THR A 61 18.19 4.14 7.71
C THR A 61 19.36 3.97 6.74
N LYS A 62 20.57 4.48 7.06
CA LYS A 62 21.84 4.23 6.32
C LYS A 62 22.51 2.92 6.72
N TYR A 63 22.21 2.39 7.90
CA TYR A 63 21.93 0.97 8.05
C TYR A 63 20.61 0.73 7.29
N LYS A 64 20.57 0.89 5.96
CA LYS A 64 20.59 -0.26 5.06
C LYS A 64 20.93 -1.48 5.90
N VAL A 65 19.90 -1.96 6.59
CA VAL A 65 19.94 -3.20 7.32
C VAL A 65 20.47 -4.13 6.26
N ALA A 66 21.73 -4.50 6.41
CA ALA A 66 22.25 -5.68 5.79
C ALA A 66 21.36 -6.75 6.39
N TYR A 67 20.22 -6.98 5.74
CA TYR A 67 19.40 -8.14 5.97
C TYR A 67 20.29 -9.28 5.44
N THR A 68 21.34 -9.62 6.18
CA THR A 68 21.80 -10.99 6.38
C THR A 68 20.74 -11.73 7.19
N ILE A 69 19.48 -11.52 6.82
CA ILE A 69 18.34 -12.29 7.24
C ILE A 69 18.32 -13.41 6.24
N MET A 70 18.28 -14.64 6.75
CA MET A 70 17.94 -15.79 5.96
C MET A 70 16.65 -15.46 5.21
N LEU A 71 16.78 -15.07 3.94
CA LEU A 71 15.65 -14.74 3.09
C LEU A 71 14.72 -15.93 3.14
N VAL A 72 13.46 -15.69 3.48
CA VAL A 72 12.47 -16.77 3.56
C VAL A 72 12.35 -17.35 2.15
N PRO A 73 12.84 -18.58 1.92
CA PRO A 73 12.82 -19.17 0.60
C PRO A 73 11.36 -19.47 0.23
N GLN A 74 11.11 -19.58 -1.07
CA GLN A 74 9.84 -20.12 -1.53
C GLN A 74 9.74 -21.58 -1.08
N LEU A 75 8.72 -21.92 -0.29
CA LEU A 75 8.52 -23.28 0.18
C LEU A 75 8.27 -24.24 -1.00
N ALA A 76 8.91 -25.41 -0.97
CA ALA A 76 8.66 -26.46 -1.94
C ALA A 76 7.19 -26.92 -1.86
N GLY A 77 6.53 -27.09 -3.01
CA GLY A 77 5.10 -27.44 -3.06
C GLY A 77 4.12 -26.25 -3.14
N VAL A 78 4.61 -25.00 -3.05
CA VAL A 78 3.79 -23.79 -3.32
C VAL A 78 3.44 -23.67 -4.83
N LYS A 79 4.02 -24.52 -5.68
CA LYS A 79 3.58 -24.68 -7.08
C LYS A 79 2.52 -25.78 -7.16
N GLY A 80 1.24 -25.40 -7.25
CA GLY A 80 0.16 -26.32 -7.61
C GLY A 80 -0.84 -26.61 -6.48
N LYS A 81 -1.86 -25.76 -6.40
CA LYS A 81 -3.16 -25.91 -5.72
C LYS A 81 -3.24 -25.79 -4.19
N ASP A 82 -4.25 -25.01 -3.79
CA ASP A 82 -4.92 -24.90 -2.47
C ASP A 82 -4.15 -24.32 -1.27
N TRP A 83 -3.01 -23.66 -1.50
CA TRP A 83 -2.38 -22.85 -0.47
C TRP A 83 -2.95 -21.42 -0.45
N LYS A 84 -3.05 -20.84 0.75
CA LYS A 84 -3.44 -19.44 0.92
C LYS A 84 -2.20 -18.59 1.22
N LEU A 85 -1.92 -17.60 0.37
CA LEU A 85 -0.76 -16.71 0.54
C LEU A 85 -0.74 -16.05 1.93
N VAL A 86 -1.92 -15.71 2.46
CA VAL A 86 -2.08 -15.14 3.81
C VAL A 86 -1.53 -16.02 4.93
N GLU A 87 -1.68 -17.35 4.82
CA GLU A 87 -1.15 -18.32 5.80
C GLU A 87 0.36 -18.46 5.65
N LEU A 88 0.88 -18.43 4.41
CA LEU A 88 2.32 -18.54 4.14
C LEU A 88 3.14 -17.35 4.65
N ILE A 89 2.53 -16.17 4.70
CA ILE A 89 3.20 -14.96 5.20
C ILE A 89 2.86 -14.66 6.66
N GLY A 90 2.15 -15.57 7.35
CA GLY A 90 1.85 -15.48 8.78
C GLY A 90 0.84 -14.38 9.15
N LEU A 91 -0.07 -14.04 8.25
CA LEU A 91 -1.07 -12.97 8.43
C LEU A 91 -2.51 -13.51 8.55
N GLU A 92 -2.68 -14.80 8.81
CA GLU A 92 -4.00 -15.43 8.94
C GLU A 92 -4.84 -14.82 10.07
N ASN A 93 -4.18 -14.32 11.12
CA ASN A 93 -4.82 -13.67 12.27
C ASN A 93 -4.93 -12.15 12.11
N ASP A 94 -4.22 -11.54 11.15
CA ASP A 94 -4.27 -10.09 10.88
C ASP A 94 -4.71 -9.82 9.43
N LYS A 95 -6.00 -10.06 9.20
CA LYS A 95 -6.62 -9.83 7.89
C LYS A 95 -6.60 -8.34 7.49
N ALA A 96 -6.56 -7.42 8.46
CA ALA A 96 -6.53 -5.99 8.17
C ALA A 96 -5.19 -5.60 7.55
N GLN A 97 -4.07 -6.05 8.14
CA GLN A 97 -2.73 -5.85 7.60
C GLN A 97 -2.58 -6.54 6.23
N TYR A 98 -3.07 -7.77 6.09
CA TYR A 98 -3.07 -8.47 4.80
C TYR A 98 -3.77 -7.67 3.69
N ASN A 99 -4.98 -7.17 3.97
CA ASN A 99 -5.73 -6.36 3.01
C ASN A 99 -5.02 -5.03 2.69
N GLN A 100 -4.37 -4.41 3.68
CA GLN A 100 -3.59 -3.19 3.46
C GLN A 100 -2.41 -3.43 2.51
N ILE A 101 -1.71 -4.56 2.67
CA ILE A 101 -0.63 -4.97 1.77
C ILE A 101 -1.18 -5.17 0.35
N ILE A 102 -2.28 -5.91 0.20
CA ILE A 102 -2.91 -6.11 -1.13
C ILE A 102 -3.25 -4.77 -1.80
N CYS A 103 -3.95 -3.89 -1.08
CA CYS A 103 -4.36 -2.59 -1.61
C CYS A 103 -3.16 -1.74 -2.02
N GLY A 104 -2.10 -1.70 -1.21
CA GLY A 104 -0.91 -0.94 -1.59
C GLY A 104 -0.11 -1.59 -2.71
N LEU A 105 -0.07 -2.92 -2.82
CA LEU A 105 0.53 -3.60 -3.97
C LEU A 105 -0.21 -3.27 -5.28
N CYS A 106 -1.55 -3.16 -5.25
CA CYS A 106 -2.32 -2.67 -6.40
C CYS A 106 -1.92 -1.23 -6.79
N GLN A 107 -1.64 -0.37 -5.82
CA GLN A 107 -1.14 0.98 -6.09
C GLN A 107 0.27 0.94 -6.69
N CYS A 108 1.17 0.09 -6.17
CA CYS A 108 2.49 -0.12 -6.75
C CYS A 108 2.41 -0.60 -8.21
N MET A 109 1.45 -1.46 -8.56
CA MET A 109 1.23 -1.87 -9.95
C MET A 109 0.85 -0.69 -10.85
N ALA A 110 -0.03 0.19 -10.39
CA ALA A 110 -0.43 1.39 -11.11
C ALA A 110 0.75 2.36 -11.28
N GLU A 111 1.53 2.58 -10.22
CA GLU A 111 2.73 3.43 -10.23
C GLU A 111 3.82 2.90 -11.16
N ALA A 112 3.99 1.58 -11.24
CA ALA A 112 4.91 0.93 -12.18
C ALA A 112 4.38 0.87 -13.62
N GLY A 113 3.15 1.33 -13.87
CA GLY A 113 2.54 1.33 -15.20
C GLY A 113 2.29 -0.07 -15.76
N MET A 114 1.97 -1.04 -14.89
CA MET A 114 1.71 -2.41 -15.30
C MET A 114 0.53 -2.49 -16.25
N GLU A 115 0.66 -3.25 -17.33
CA GLU A 115 -0.40 -3.37 -18.33
C GLU A 115 -1.52 -4.28 -17.85
N GLU A 116 -2.73 -3.74 -17.78
CA GLU A 116 -3.92 -4.51 -17.43
C GLU A 116 -4.24 -5.51 -18.54
N GLY A 117 -4.65 -6.72 -18.17
CA GLY A 117 -5.00 -7.77 -19.15
C GLY A 117 -3.82 -8.54 -19.73
N LYS A 118 -2.57 -8.18 -19.42
CA LYS A 118 -1.39 -8.98 -19.77
C LYS A 118 -0.93 -9.85 -18.60
N ARG A 119 -0.60 -11.10 -18.91
CA ARG A 119 0.03 -12.04 -17.96
C ARG A 119 1.43 -11.55 -17.58
N ILE A 120 1.94 -12.00 -16.43
CA ILE A 120 3.24 -11.56 -15.89
C ILE A 120 4.42 -11.68 -16.87
N HIS A 121 4.47 -12.75 -17.69
CA HIS A 121 5.54 -12.97 -18.67
C HIS A 121 5.44 -12.06 -19.91
N ALA A 122 4.28 -11.45 -20.14
CA ALA A 122 4.06 -10.50 -21.22
C ALA A 122 4.30 -9.04 -20.79
N GLN A 123 4.67 -8.81 -19.52
CA GLN A 123 4.99 -7.49 -18.98
C GLN A 123 6.43 -7.10 -19.33
N ALA A 124 6.67 -5.81 -19.54
CA ALA A 124 8.02 -5.30 -19.75
C ALA A 124 8.89 -5.50 -18.49
N HIS A 125 10.12 -5.99 -18.67
CA HIS A 125 11.03 -6.27 -17.56
C HIS A 125 11.29 -5.03 -16.68
N GLY A 126 11.46 -3.85 -17.30
CA GLY A 126 11.66 -2.59 -16.54
C GLY A 126 10.50 -2.26 -15.59
N ARG A 127 9.26 -2.56 -15.98
CA ARG A 127 8.08 -2.33 -15.14
C ARG A 127 7.97 -3.34 -14.01
N LEU A 128 8.33 -4.60 -14.27
CA LEU A 128 8.43 -5.63 -13.23
C LEU A 128 9.45 -5.22 -12.18
N THR A 129 10.65 -4.80 -12.61
CA THR A 129 11.69 -4.31 -11.68
C THR A 129 11.21 -3.11 -10.88
N GLN A 130 10.58 -2.12 -11.52
CA GLN A 130 10.02 -0.96 -10.83
C GLN A 130 8.96 -1.37 -9.80
N TYR A 131 8.04 -2.28 -10.17
CA TYR A 131 7.03 -2.80 -9.26
C TYR A 131 7.65 -3.44 -8.02
N TYR A 132 8.62 -4.33 -8.18
CA TYR A 132 9.27 -5.01 -7.05
C TYR A 132 10.02 -4.04 -6.14
N ASN A 133 10.74 -3.07 -6.72
CA ASN A 133 11.43 -2.04 -5.94
C ASN A 133 10.45 -1.22 -5.09
N VAL A 134 9.39 -0.68 -5.71
CA VAL A 134 8.40 0.14 -5.00
C VAL A 134 7.64 -0.69 -3.95
N ALA A 135 7.33 -1.96 -4.25
CA ALA A 135 6.68 -2.85 -3.30
C ALA A 135 7.53 -3.09 -2.05
N CYS A 136 8.83 -3.38 -2.21
CA CYS A 136 9.75 -3.61 -1.11
C CYS A 136 10.07 -2.33 -0.31
N GLU A 137 10.12 -1.18 -0.96
CA GLU A 137 10.26 0.12 -0.29
C GLU A 137 9.04 0.46 0.58
N ARG A 138 7.83 0.20 0.07
CA ARG A 138 6.58 0.50 0.78
C ARG A 138 6.26 -0.51 1.88
N PHE A 139 6.57 -1.77 1.65
CA PHE A 139 6.27 -2.87 2.55
C PHE A 139 7.55 -3.61 2.92
N LEU A 140 8.24 -3.11 3.95
CA LEU A 140 9.52 -3.68 4.40
C LEU A 140 9.46 -5.18 4.70
N MET A 141 8.31 -5.70 5.13
CA MET A 141 8.10 -7.15 5.31
C MET A 141 8.34 -7.95 4.02
N LEU A 142 8.01 -7.41 2.85
CA LEU A 142 8.18 -8.09 1.57
C LEU A 142 9.66 -8.30 1.23
N ALA A 143 10.55 -7.42 1.71
CA ALA A 143 11.99 -7.55 1.53
C ALA A 143 12.60 -8.75 2.28
N CYS A 144 11.86 -9.36 3.22
CA CYS A 144 12.30 -10.57 3.93
C CYS A 144 12.17 -11.85 3.08
N PHE A 145 11.43 -11.81 1.98
CA PHE A 145 11.16 -12.97 1.13
C PHE A 145 12.11 -13.01 -0.07
N GLY A 146 12.79 -14.14 -0.27
CA GLY A 146 13.83 -14.24 -1.30
C GLY A 146 13.27 -14.14 -2.72
N ASN A 147 14.01 -13.49 -3.62
CA ASN A 147 13.64 -13.33 -5.04
C ASN A 147 12.23 -12.73 -5.24
N ASP A 148 11.75 -11.92 -4.28
CA ASP A 148 10.44 -11.26 -4.29
C ASP A 148 9.27 -12.24 -4.54
N TRP A 149 9.39 -13.49 -4.10
CA TRP A 149 8.44 -14.54 -4.48
C TRP A 149 7.01 -14.21 -4.00
N VAL A 150 6.86 -13.62 -2.82
CA VAL A 150 5.54 -13.18 -2.30
C VAL A 150 4.94 -12.10 -3.19
N SER A 151 5.70 -11.04 -3.47
CA SER A 151 5.27 -9.94 -4.35
C SER A 151 4.90 -10.46 -5.75
N LYS A 152 5.66 -11.45 -6.25
CA LYS A 152 5.40 -12.11 -7.53
C LYS A 152 4.09 -12.89 -7.54
N GLU A 153 3.76 -13.61 -6.47
CA GLU A 153 2.50 -14.35 -6.38
C GLU A 153 1.29 -13.41 -6.26
N PHE A 154 1.41 -12.33 -5.48
CA PHE A 154 0.38 -11.26 -5.46
C PHE A 154 0.14 -10.67 -6.84
N LEU A 155 1.23 -10.32 -7.54
CA LEU A 155 1.15 -9.75 -8.87
C LEU A 155 0.47 -10.71 -9.86
N LYS A 156 0.84 -12.00 -9.83
CA LYS A 156 0.22 -13.02 -10.68
C LYS A 156 -1.27 -13.14 -10.42
N GLN A 157 -1.67 -13.24 -9.15
CA GLN A 157 -3.07 -13.37 -8.78
C GLN A 157 -3.88 -12.16 -9.27
N ASN A 158 -3.37 -10.95 -9.03
CA ASN A 158 -4.05 -9.72 -9.44
C ASN A 158 -4.18 -9.58 -10.96
N LEU A 159 -3.09 -9.81 -11.70
CA LEU A 159 -3.11 -9.76 -13.17
C LEU A 159 -4.06 -10.82 -13.75
N HIS A 160 -4.07 -12.03 -13.19
CA HIS A 160 -4.95 -13.10 -13.62
C HIS A 160 -6.43 -12.77 -13.39
N ASP A 161 -6.78 -12.20 -12.23
CA ASP A 161 -8.16 -11.82 -11.92
C ASP A 161 -8.65 -10.69 -12.84
N ARG A 162 -7.77 -9.72 -13.15
CA ARG A 162 -8.04 -8.67 -14.14
C ARG A 162 -8.18 -9.22 -15.57
N CYS A 163 -7.33 -10.16 -15.97
CA CYS A 163 -7.45 -10.83 -17.27
C CYS A 163 -8.82 -11.54 -17.39
N LYS A 164 -9.24 -12.28 -16.37
CA LYS A 164 -10.54 -12.95 -16.34
C LYS A 164 -11.70 -11.98 -16.40
N TYR A 165 -11.63 -10.87 -15.66
CA TYR A 165 -12.66 -9.84 -15.70
C TYR A 165 -12.79 -9.23 -17.11
N ASN A 166 -11.68 -8.88 -17.74
CA ASN A 166 -11.69 -8.30 -19.09
C ASN A 166 -12.22 -9.28 -20.15
N LEU A 167 -11.94 -10.58 -20.02
CA LEU A 167 -12.50 -11.60 -20.92
C LEU A 167 -14.03 -11.67 -20.80
N LYS A 168 -14.56 -11.69 -19.56
CA LYS A 168 -16.00 -11.71 -19.32
C LYS A 168 -16.71 -10.46 -19.86
N VAL A 169 -16.12 -9.29 -19.65
CA VAL A 169 -16.68 -8.02 -20.16
C VAL A 169 -16.74 -8.03 -21.69
N LYS A 170 -15.73 -8.60 -22.37
CA LYS A 170 -15.71 -8.73 -23.83
C LYS A 170 -16.77 -9.72 -24.34
N GLU A 171 -16.92 -10.85 -23.68
CA GLU A 171 -18.00 -11.83 -23.98
C GLU A 171 -19.38 -11.19 -23.83
N GLU A 172 -19.62 -10.40 -22.78
CA GLU A 172 -20.89 -9.70 -22.54
C GLU A 172 -21.12 -8.53 -23.51
N ALA A 173 -20.06 -7.90 -24.02
CA ALA A 173 -20.13 -6.81 -25.00
C ALA A 173 -20.37 -7.29 -26.45
N GLY A 174 -20.40 -8.61 -26.69
CA GLY A 174 -20.61 -9.18 -28.03
C GLY A 174 -19.42 -9.00 -28.98
N GLU A 175 -18.26 -8.59 -28.47
CA GLU A 175 -17.00 -8.69 -29.21
C GLU A 175 -16.58 -10.16 -29.23
N ASN A 176 -16.92 -10.83 -30.32
CA ASN A 176 -16.48 -12.20 -30.57
C ASN A 176 -14.93 -12.20 -30.56
N PRO A 177 -14.28 -12.88 -29.60
CA PRO A 177 -12.82 -12.95 -29.59
C PRO A 177 -12.42 -13.79 -30.80
N GLU A 178 -11.91 -13.14 -31.85
CA GLU A 178 -11.25 -13.84 -32.94
C GLU A 178 -10.19 -14.78 -32.37
N ASP A 179 -10.23 -15.99 -32.89
CA ASP A 179 -9.44 -17.17 -32.55
C ASP A 179 -7.96 -16.85 -32.33
N GLY A 180 -7.58 -16.66 -31.05
CA GLY A 180 -6.20 -16.67 -30.58
C GLY A 180 -5.86 -18.02 -29.97
N GLU A 181 -5.93 -19.08 -30.76
CA GLU A 181 -5.31 -20.36 -30.42
C GLU A 181 -3.81 -20.16 -30.24
N ASP A 182 -3.35 -20.13 -28.99
CA ASP A 182 -1.99 -20.56 -28.66
C ASP A 182 -2.03 -21.40 -27.38
N ARG A 183 -2.65 -22.58 -27.52
CA ARG A 183 -2.40 -23.73 -26.65
C ARG A 183 -1.10 -24.41 -27.07
N SER A 184 0.03 -23.78 -26.78
CA SER A 184 1.32 -24.50 -26.73
C SER A 184 1.61 -24.87 -25.27
N GLY A 185 0.88 -25.87 -24.78
CA GLY A 185 1.26 -26.64 -23.60
C GLY A 185 2.01 -27.89 -24.03
N SER A 186 3.30 -27.76 -24.36
CA SER A 186 4.21 -28.91 -24.42
C SER A 186 4.59 -29.23 -22.98
N ASN A 187 3.88 -30.20 -22.38
CA ASN A 187 4.42 -31.00 -21.31
C ASN A 187 5.24 -32.10 -21.98
N ASP A 188 6.53 -31.85 -22.21
CA ASP A 188 7.47 -32.94 -22.44
C ASP A 188 8.12 -33.25 -21.10
N ASP A 189 7.53 -34.27 -20.47
CA ASP A 189 8.18 -35.16 -19.52
C ASP A 189 9.46 -35.73 -20.17
N ASP A 190 10.62 -35.48 -19.58
CA ASP A 190 11.76 -36.38 -19.73
C ASP A 190 12.52 -36.49 -18.41
N ALA A 191 12.90 -37.73 -18.14
CA ALA A 191 13.25 -38.36 -16.88
C ALA A 191 14.56 -37.89 -16.22
#